data_AF-A0AAU2PED4-F1
#
_entry.id   AF-A0AAU2PED4-F1
#
_cell.length_a   1.000
_cell.length_b   1.000
_cell.length_c   1.000
_cell.angle_alpha   90.00
_cell.angle_beta   90.00
_cell.angle_gamma   90.00
#
_symmetry.space_group_name_H-M   'P 1'
#
loop_
_entity.id
_entity.type
_entity.pdbx_description
1 polymer ?
#
loop_
_entity_poly.entity_id
_entity_poly.type
_entity_poly.pdbx_seq_one_letter_code
_entity_poly.pdbx_strand_id
1 'polypeptide(L)'
;MLNLYILPTFRTVPLREITTPQVRRWRTDLLDAGVGPATVSKAYQVLRAIMNTAVDNGLIQRNPCRIKGAGSVTHTERPVLSVAEVYRLADAAPPH
;
A
#
# COMPACT_ATOMS: atom_id res chain seq x y z
N MET A 1 -8.14 1.95 -1.04
CA MET A 1 -7.16 1.41 -0.07
C MET A 1 -7.83 0.63 1.05
N LEU A 2 -8.56 1.28 1.96
CA LEU A 2 -9.18 0.62 3.13
C LEU A 2 -10.19 -0.47 2.73
N ASN A 3 -11.19 -0.12 1.91
CA ASN A 3 -12.28 -1.05 1.53
C ASN A 3 -11.82 -2.19 0.62
N LEU A 4 -10.77 -1.97 -0.17
CA LEU A 4 -10.30 -2.92 -1.18
C LEU A 4 -9.29 -3.92 -0.64
N TYR A 5 -8.41 -3.50 0.28
CA TYR A 5 -7.25 -4.32 0.66
C TYR A 5 -7.17 -4.63 2.14
N ILE A 6 -7.77 -3.83 3.03
CA ILE A 6 -7.65 -4.02 4.48
C ILE A 6 -8.92 -4.67 5.04
N LEU A 7 -10.09 -4.10 4.76
CA LEU A 7 -11.36 -4.60 5.28
C LEU A 7 -11.69 -6.04 4.86
N PRO A 8 -11.39 -6.51 3.62
CA PRO A 8 -11.67 -7.89 3.26
C PRO A 8 -11.01 -8.92 4.17
N THR A 9 -9.88 -8.58 4.79
CA THR A 9 -9.13 -9.49 5.67
C THR A 9 -9.39 -9.22 7.15
N PHE A 10 -9.45 -7.95 7.57
CA PHE A 10 -9.44 -7.58 8.99
C PHE A 10 -10.77 -7.03 9.52
N ARG A 11 -11.83 -6.90 8.70
CA ARG A 11 -13.10 -6.28 9.14
C ARG A 11 -13.71 -6.96 10.37
N THR A 12 -13.57 -8.28 10.48
CA THR A 12 -14.14 -9.08 11.57
C THR A 12 -13.14 -9.39 12.68
N VAL A 13 -11.88 -8.95 12.55
CA VAL A 13 -10.82 -9.23 13.50
C VAL A 13 -10.69 -8.04 14.46
N PRO A 14 -10.89 -8.24 15.78
CA PRO A 14 -10.64 -7.18 16.76
C PRO A 14 -9.20 -6.67 16.68
N LEU A 15 -8.98 -5.36 16.81
CA LEU A 15 -7.63 -4.76 16.69
C LEU A 15 -6.60 -5.42 17.61
N ARG A 16 -7.01 -5.80 18.83
CA ARG A 16 -6.17 -6.51 19.82
C ARG A 16 -5.75 -7.92 19.41
N GLU A 17 -6.47 -8.52 18.47
CA GLU A 17 -6.22 -9.88 17.97
C GLU A 17 -5.41 -9.87 16.66
N ILE A 18 -5.18 -8.70 16.06
CA ILE A 18 -4.33 -8.58 14.87
C ILE A 18 -2.87 -8.81 15.27
N THR A 19 -2.27 -9.87 14.71
CA THR A 19 -0.90 -10.30 15.01
C THR A 19 0.07 -10.00 13.87
N THR A 20 1.37 -9.92 14.18
CA THR A 20 2.41 -9.74 13.15
C THR A 20 2.44 -10.86 12.11
N PRO A 21 2.27 -12.16 12.44
CA PRO A 21 2.15 -13.21 11.44
C PRO A 21 0.96 -13.03 10.49
N GLN A 22 -0.21 -12.61 10.98
CA GLN A 22 -1.37 -12.31 10.13
C GLN A 22 -1.07 -11.16 9.16
N VAL A 23 -0.42 -10.09 9.63
CA VAL A 23 -0.03 -8.96 8.77
C VAL A 23 0.99 -9.40 7.72
N ARG A 24 1.93 -10.29 8.07
CA ARG A 24 2.89 -10.86 7.10
C ARG A 24 2.17 -11.67 6.03
N ARG A 25 1.30 -12.59 6.44
CA ARG A 25 0.51 -13.42 5.53
C ARG A 25 -0.34 -12.58 4.60
N TRP A 26 -1.14 -11.66 5.14
CA TRP A 26 -1.96 -10.74 4.37
C TRP A 26 -1.17 -9.98 3.30
N ARG A 27 0.02 -9.48 3.65
CA ARG A 27 0.88 -8.79 2.69
C ARG A 27 1.37 -9.72 1.58
N THR A 28 1.77 -10.95 1.93
CA THR A 28 2.18 -11.97 0.95
C THR A 28 1.02 -12.31 0.02
N ASP A 29 -0.17 -12.58 0.57
CA ASP A 29 -1.37 -12.91 -0.21
C ASP A 29 -1.72 -11.81 -1.22
N LEU A 30 -1.57 -10.53 -0.86
CA LEU A 30 -1.78 -9.42 -1.81
C LEU A 30 -0.75 -9.39 -2.95
N LEU A 31 0.52 -9.68 -2.66
CA LEU A 31 1.56 -9.73 -3.68
C LEU A 31 1.36 -10.93 -4.61
N ASP A 32 1.01 -12.08 -4.05
CA ASP A 32 0.74 -13.31 -4.79
C ASP A 32 -0.52 -13.16 -5.68
N ALA A 33 -1.49 -12.36 -5.22
CA ALA A 33 -2.66 -11.97 -6.02
C ALA A 33 -2.34 -10.92 -7.12
N GLY A 34 -1.08 -10.55 -7.32
CA GLY A 34 -0.64 -9.62 -8.36
C GLY A 34 -0.89 -8.15 -8.06
N VAL A 35 -1.22 -7.79 -6.81
CA VAL A 35 -1.38 -6.38 -6.45
C VAL A 35 -0.03 -5.68 -6.52
N GLY A 36 0.02 -4.57 -7.26
CA GLY A 36 1.27 -3.82 -7.48
C GLY A 36 2.01 -3.49 -6.17
N PRO A 37 3.34 -3.64 -6.10
CA PRO A 37 4.11 -3.43 -4.87
C PRO A 37 3.89 -2.05 -4.23
N ALA A 38 3.67 -1.02 -5.05
CA ALA A 38 3.36 0.32 -4.58
C ALA A 38 2.02 0.39 -3.83
N THR A 39 1.00 -0.29 -4.35
CA THR A 39 -0.33 -0.40 -3.75
C THR A 39 -0.28 -1.21 -2.45
N VAL A 40 0.41 -2.34 -2.44
CA VAL A 40 0.60 -3.16 -1.23
C VAL A 40 1.31 -2.35 -0.14
N SER A 41 2.34 -1.59 -0.51
CA SER A 41 3.05 -0.73 0.43
C SER A 41 2.16 0.38 0.99
N LYS A 42 1.34 1.01 0.14
CA LYS A 42 0.37 2.03 0.58
C LYS A 42 -0.68 1.44 1.51
N ALA A 43 -1.22 0.25 1.20
CA ALA A 43 -2.14 -0.45 2.08
C ALA A 43 -1.50 -0.78 3.44
N TYR A 44 -0.23 -1.20 3.43
CA TYR A 44 0.54 -1.45 4.65
C TYR A 44 0.72 -0.17 5.49
N GLN A 45 1.04 0.97 4.86
CA GLN A 45 1.16 2.26 5.55
C GLN A 45 -0.16 2.65 6.24
N VAL A 46 -1.30 2.48 5.57
CA VAL A 46 -2.63 2.77 6.14
C VAL A 46 -2.91 1.86 7.34
N LEU A 47 -2.71 0.55 7.21
CA LEU A 47 -2.88 -0.38 8.33
C LEU A 47 -1.96 -0.02 9.51
N ARG A 48 -0.69 0.29 9.23
CA ARG A 48 0.28 0.71 10.26
C ARG A 48 -0.18 1.96 10.99
N ALA A 49 -0.74 2.95 10.28
CA ALA A 49 -1.27 4.17 10.89
C ALA A 49 -2.46 3.88 11.82
N ILE A 50 -3.42 3.05 11.38
CA ILE A 50 -4.56 2.61 12.21
C ILE A 50 -4.06 1.92 13.48
N MET A 51 -3.08 1.01 13.35
CA MET A 51 -2.53 0.29 14.50
C MET A 51 -1.68 1.19 15.42
N ASN A 52 -1.05 2.24 14.90
CA ASN A 52 -0.39 3.25 15.74
C ASN A 52 -1.44 4.01 16.58
N THR A 53 -2.52 4.49 15.98
CA THR A 53 -3.59 5.16 16.73
C THR A 53 -4.19 4.25 17.80
N ALA A 54 -4.29 2.94 17.54
CA ALA A 54 -4.73 1.98 18.55
C ALA A 54 -3.75 1.84 19.72
N VAL A 55 -2.43 1.93 19.47
CA VAL A 55 -1.41 1.99 20.53
C VAL A 55 -1.52 3.30 21.32
N ASP A 56 -1.63 4.43 20.61
CA ASP A 56 -1.69 5.76 21.22
C ASP A 56 -2.92 5.89 22.13
N ASN A 57 -4.04 5.26 21.75
CA ASN A 57 -5.27 5.20 22.54
C ASN A 57 -5.26 4.10 23.62
N GLY A 58 -4.16 3.36 23.78
CA GLY A 58 -4.04 2.28 24.77
C GLY A 58 -4.90 1.04 24.50
N LEU A 59 -5.48 0.90 23.30
CA LEU A 59 -6.32 -0.25 22.92
C LEU A 59 -5.50 -1.52 22.73
N ILE A 60 -4.24 -1.37 22.34
CA ILE A 60 -3.27 -2.46 22.17
C ILE A 60 -1.92 -2.03 22.71
N GLN A 61 -1.13 -2.99 23.21
CA GLN A 61 0.19 -2.69 23.78
C GLN A 61 1.27 -2.43 22.72
N ARG A 62 1.10 -2.98 21.51
CA ARG A 62 2.13 -2.91 20.45
C ARG A 62 1.53 -2.97 19.06
N ASN A 63 2.14 -2.23 18.13
CA ASN A 63 1.74 -2.29 16.73
C ASN A 63 2.23 -3.60 16.07
N PRO A 64 1.34 -4.43 15.48
CA PRO A 64 1.72 -5.66 14.79
C PRO A 64 2.43 -5.43 13.44
N CYS A 65 2.31 -4.23 12.84
CA CYS A 65 2.96 -3.84 11.59
C CYS A 65 4.46 -3.52 11.78
N ARG A 66 5.29 -4.58 11.90
CA ARG A 66 6.75 -4.49 12.16
C ARG A 66 7.64 -5.01 11.02
N ILE A 67 7.11 -5.08 9.79
CA ILE A 67 7.83 -5.61 8.64
C ILE A 67 8.74 -4.51 8.06
N LYS A 68 10.05 -4.70 8.15
CA LYS A 68 11.04 -3.75 7.64
C LYS A 68 10.84 -3.54 6.14
N GLY A 69 10.82 -2.28 5.70
CA GLY A 69 10.65 -1.91 4.29
C GLY A 69 9.25 -2.12 3.71
N ALA A 70 8.29 -2.70 4.45
CA ALA A 70 6.95 -2.97 3.91
C ALA A 70 6.16 -1.70 3.54
N GLY A 71 6.46 -0.58 4.18
CA GLY A 71 5.90 0.74 3.85
C GLY A 71 6.77 1.55 2.87
N SER A 72 7.82 0.97 2.29
CA SER A 72 8.68 1.65 1.32
C SER A 72 8.48 1.05 -0.07
N VAL A 73 8.54 1.91 -1.09
CA VAL A 73 8.53 1.53 -2.50
C VAL A 73 9.69 2.24 -3.16
N THR A 74 10.62 1.50 -3.75
CA THR A 74 11.58 2.09 -4.68
C THR A 74 10.82 2.31 -5.98
N HIS A 75 10.58 3.57 -6.33
CA HIS A 75 10.02 3.91 -7.63
C HIS A 75 11.12 3.84 -8.67
N THR A 76 10.96 2.98 -9.68
CA THR A 76 11.69 3.18 -10.94
C THR A 76 11.22 4.52 -11.50
N GLU A 77 12.16 5.38 -11.88
CA GLU A 77 11.87 6.70 -12.44
C GLU A 77 10.91 6.56 -13.62
N ARG A 78 9.86 7.39 -13.66
CA ARG A 78 8.96 7.40 -14.81
C ARG A 78 9.74 7.98 -15.98
N PRO A 79 9.88 7.26 -17.11
CA PRO A 79 10.58 7.80 -18.25
C PRO A 79 9.88 9.09 -18.69
N VAL A 80 10.66 10.16 -18.80
CA VAL A 80 10.21 11.44 -19.34
C VAL A 80 10.27 11.37 -20.85
N LEU A 81 9.30 12.00 -21.51
CA LEU A 81 9.32 12.15 -22.96
C LEU A 81 10.54 13.00 -23.33
N SER A 82 11.32 12.54 -24.29
CA SER A 82 12.30 13.38 -24.98
C SER A 82 11.60 14.51 -25.74
N VAL A 83 12.31 15.59 -26.06
CA VAL A 83 11.77 16.70 -26.85
C VAL A 83 11.15 16.21 -28.17
N ALA A 84 11.78 15.23 -28.83
CA ALA A 84 11.26 14.63 -30.06
C ALA A 84 9.93 13.87 -29.84
N GLU A 85 9.75 13.21 -28.70
CA GLU A 85 8.50 12.55 -28.33
C GLU A 85 7.40 13.53 -27.97
N VAL A 86 7.75 14.68 -27.37
CA VAL A 86 6.80 15.77 -27.10
C VAL A 86 6.23 16.33 -28.41
N TYR A 87 7.09 16.60 -29.41
CA TYR A 87 6.61 17.08 -30.72
C TYR A 87 5.74 16.03 -31.43
N ARG A 88 6.14 14.75 -31.42
CA ARG A 88 5.31 13.68 -31.99
C ARG A 88 3.94 13.56 -31.32
N LEU A 89 3.86 13.74 -30.01
CA LEU A 89 2.60 13.73 -29.29
C LEU A 89 1.74 14.95 -29.64
N ALA A 90 2.35 16.13 -29.78
CA ALA A 90 1.67 17.36 -30.17
C ALA A 90 1.09 17.26 -31.59
N ASP A 91 1.84 16.71 -32.53
CA ASP A 91 1.41 16.52 -33.92
C ASP A 91 0.28 15.47 -34.05
N ALA A 92 0.21 14.52 -33.11
CA ALA A 92 -0.83 13.48 -33.08
C ALA A 92 -2.11 13.90 -32.35
N ALA A 93 -2.12 15.07 -31.68
CA ALA A 93 -3.30 15.56 -30.98
C ALA A 93 -4.32 16.14 -31.99
N PRO A 94 -5.60 15.75 -31.93
CA PRO A 94 -6.61 16.31 -32.81
C PRO A 94 -6.80 17.82 -32.55
N PRO A 95 -7.13 18.61 -33.58
CA PRO A 95 -7.48 20.01 -33.40
C PRO A 95 -8.72 20.14 -32.50
N HIS A 96 -8.68 21.12 -31.61
CA HIS A 96 -9.75 21.47 -30.67
C HIS A 96 -10.92 22.16 -31.37
#